data_AF-A0A9D7WRS5-F1
#
_entry.id   AF-A0A9D7WRS5-F1
#
_cell.length_a   1.000
_cell.length_b   1.000
_cell.length_c   1.000
_cell.angle_alpha   90.00
_cell.angle_beta   90.00
_cell.angle_gamma   90.00
#
_symmetry.space_group_name_H-M   'P 1'
#
loop_
_entity.id
_entity.type
_entity.pdbx_description
1 polymer ?
#
loop_
_entity_poly.entity_id
_entity_poly.type
_entity_poly.pdbx_seq_one_letter_code
_entity_poly.pdbx_strand_id
1 'polypeptide(L)'
;MRAIAKTIQSGKTFLILLIAGLVLLALATFYAQADESACPNIPDISWWNITTNEKLTAYVDAKHGGDWEPYIQDWQRYEERMREVMFRGGSAIVKSSGNTLSGKELAQYVRLINARIMATRCIADKVIDARLIEELNNMNTAAGGNPEMDIQLVE
;
A
#
# COMPACT_ATOMS: atom_id res chain seq x y z
N MET A 1 -51.08 -38.91 31.16
CA MET A 1 -51.02 -37.45 31.03
C MET A 1 -49.58 -36.98 30.84
N ARG A 2 -49.05 -36.92 29.61
CA ARG A 2 -47.80 -36.23 29.24
C ARG A 2 -47.80 -36.01 27.73
N ALA A 3 -48.01 -34.78 27.26
CA ALA A 3 -47.50 -34.28 25.97
C ALA A 3 -48.01 -32.86 25.70
N ILE A 4 -47.40 -31.84 26.31
CA ILE A 4 -47.44 -30.47 25.77
C ILE A 4 -46.24 -29.68 26.30
N ALA A 5 -45.05 -30.04 25.83
CA ALA A 5 -43.84 -29.26 26.07
C ALA A 5 -42.81 -29.54 24.98
N LYS A 6 -43.16 -29.33 23.71
CA LYS A 6 -42.17 -29.43 22.62
C LYS A 6 -42.29 -28.38 21.51
N THR A 7 -43.08 -27.33 21.70
CA THR A 7 -43.34 -26.35 20.63
C THR A 7 -42.63 -25.01 20.84
N ILE A 8 -42.03 -24.74 22.01
CA ILE A 8 -41.40 -23.43 22.32
C ILE A 8 -39.87 -23.42 22.01
N GLN A 9 -39.24 -24.60 21.86
CA GLN A 9 -37.79 -24.72 21.61
C GLN A 9 -37.38 -24.35 20.17
N SER A 10 -38.29 -24.52 19.20
CA SER A 10 -37.98 -24.39 17.77
C SER A 10 -37.91 -22.94 17.28
N GLY A 11 -38.61 -22.00 17.93
CA GLY A 11 -38.60 -20.58 17.52
C GLY A 11 -37.31 -19.85 17.90
N LYS A 12 -36.75 -20.15 19.08
CA LYS A 12 -35.51 -19.51 19.56
C LYS A 12 -34.28 -19.98 18.78
N THR A 13 -34.23 -21.27 18.44
CA THR A 13 -33.15 -21.84 17.60
C THR A 13 -33.19 -21.29 16.19
N PHE A 14 -34.40 -21.13 15.60
CA PHE A 14 -34.55 -20.51 14.29
C PHE A 14 -34.14 -19.02 14.30
N LEU A 15 -34.54 -18.27 15.33
CA LEU A 15 -34.16 -16.86 15.50
C LEU A 15 -32.64 -16.68 15.67
N ILE A 16 -31.98 -17.55 16.46
CA ILE A 16 -30.52 -17.50 16.66
C ILE A 16 -29.78 -17.79 15.34
N LEU A 17 -30.24 -18.76 14.55
CA LEU A 17 -29.64 -19.08 13.25
C LEU A 17 -29.82 -17.94 12.23
N LEU A 18 -30.97 -17.26 12.24
CA LEU A 18 -31.20 -16.07 11.41
C LEU A 18 -30.28 -14.90 11.80
N ILE A 19 -30.12 -14.63 13.10
CA ILE A 19 -29.21 -13.58 13.58
C ILE A 19 -27.76 -13.92 13.25
N ALA A 20 -27.33 -15.17 13.45
CA ALA A 20 -25.99 -15.61 13.09
C ALA A 20 -25.72 -15.47 11.59
N GLY A 21 -26.70 -15.81 10.73
CA GLY A 21 -26.62 -15.61 9.28
C GLY A 21 -26.52 -14.14 8.88
N LEU A 22 -27.30 -13.26 9.52
CA LEU A 22 -27.24 -11.80 9.28
C LEU A 22 -25.91 -11.20 9.74
N VAL A 23 -25.37 -11.63 10.87
CA VAL A 23 -24.06 -11.19 11.36
C VAL A 23 -22.93 -11.66 10.44
N LEU A 24 -23.00 -12.90 9.93
CA LEU A 24 -22.04 -13.43 8.96
C LEU A 24 -22.11 -12.68 7.61
N LEU A 25 -23.30 -12.31 7.13
CA LEU A 25 -23.45 -11.49 5.93
C LEU A 25 -22.88 -10.07 6.13
N ALA A 26 -23.16 -9.45 7.28
CA ALA A 26 -22.66 -8.11 7.59
C ALA A 26 -21.12 -8.09 7.71
N LEU A 27 -20.52 -9.13 8.29
CA LEU A 27 -19.07 -9.26 8.35
C LEU A 27 -18.45 -9.28 6.94
N ALA A 28 -19.00 -10.04 6.00
CA ALA A 28 -18.47 -10.13 4.64
C ALA A 28 -18.39 -8.79 3.89
N THR A 29 -19.32 -7.86 4.16
CA THR A 29 -19.33 -6.53 3.50
C THR A 29 -18.27 -5.55 4.02
N PHE A 30 -17.69 -5.78 5.20
CA PHE A 30 -16.66 -4.88 5.77
C PHE A 30 -15.22 -5.23 5.33
N TYR A 31 -14.96 -6.43 4.80
CA TYR A 31 -13.60 -6.85 4.45
C TYR A 31 -13.15 -6.42 3.04
N ALA A 32 -14.00 -5.76 2.24
CA ALA A 32 -13.77 -5.55 0.81
C ALA A 32 -13.58 -4.08 0.43
N GLN A 33 -12.73 -3.33 1.14
CA GLN A 33 -12.26 -2.02 0.69
C GLN A 33 -10.74 -1.91 0.86
N ALA A 34 -10.00 -2.64 0.02
CA ALA A 34 -8.67 -2.20 -0.36
C ALA A 34 -8.87 -1.14 -1.45
N ASP A 35 -8.64 0.13 -1.11
CA ASP A 35 -8.65 1.21 -2.09
C ASP A 35 -7.41 1.05 -2.98
N GLU A 36 -7.57 0.35 -4.10
CA GLU A 36 -6.51 0.08 -5.09
C GLU A 36 -5.96 1.37 -5.71
N SER A 37 -6.60 2.52 -5.45
CA SER A 37 -6.17 3.82 -5.93
C SER A 37 -5.01 4.44 -5.12
N ALA A 38 -4.87 4.10 -3.83
CA ALA A 38 -3.94 4.75 -2.91
C ALA A 38 -2.66 3.93 -2.66
N CYS A 39 -1.50 4.59 -2.76
CA CYS A 39 -0.23 3.94 -2.43
C CYS A 39 -0.08 3.71 -0.93
N PRO A 40 0.61 2.62 -0.51
CA PRO A 40 0.97 2.43 0.88
C PRO A 40 1.78 3.61 1.42
N ASN A 41 1.58 3.96 2.69
CA ASN A 41 2.38 4.99 3.34
C ASN A 41 3.85 4.55 3.44
N ILE A 42 4.75 5.51 3.21
CA ILE A 42 6.17 5.33 3.53
C ILE A 42 6.27 5.18 5.06
N PRO A 43 6.96 4.15 5.58
CA PRO A 43 7.11 3.99 7.02
C PRO A 43 7.75 5.23 7.66
N ASP A 44 7.11 5.75 8.70
CA ASP A 44 7.63 6.88 9.47
C ASP A 44 8.58 6.36 10.54
N ILE A 45 9.88 6.46 10.26
CA ILE A 45 10.92 6.15 11.24
C ILE A 45 11.87 7.33 11.37
N SER A 46 12.23 7.66 12.61
CA SER A 46 12.91 8.91 12.97
C SER A 46 14.26 9.15 12.30
N TRP A 47 14.93 8.09 11.86
CA TRP A 47 16.23 8.16 11.19
C TRP A 47 16.15 8.01 9.66
N TRP A 48 14.96 8.11 9.08
CA TRP A 48 14.76 8.31 7.64
C TRP A 48 14.33 9.75 7.36
N ASN A 49 15.08 10.42 6.47
CA ASN A 49 14.82 11.83 6.15
C ASN A 49 13.65 12.05 5.18
N ILE A 50 13.19 10.98 4.52
CA ILE A 50 12.16 11.03 3.48
C ILE A 50 11.07 10.04 3.89
N THR A 51 9.94 10.59 4.37
CA THR A 51 8.80 9.83 4.93
C THR A 51 7.46 10.24 4.33
N THR A 52 7.43 11.17 3.36
CA THR A 52 6.20 11.56 2.64
C THR A 52 6.38 11.42 1.14
N ASN A 53 5.27 11.26 0.42
CA ASN A 53 5.27 11.08 -1.03
C ASN A 53 5.86 12.31 -1.74
N GLU A 54 5.52 13.52 -1.29
CA GLU A 54 5.99 14.77 -1.89
C GLU A 54 7.50 14.93 -1.73
N LYS A 55 8.02 14.66 -0.52
CA LYS A 55 9.46 14.70 -0.26
C LYS A 55 10.22 13.66 -1.08
N LEU A 56 9.61 12.49 -1.27
CA LEU A 56 10.19 11.42 -2.06
C LEU A 56 10.26 11.79 -3.54
N THR A 57 9.16 12.23 -4.12
CA THR A 57 9.10 12.71 -5.51
C THR A 57 10.09 13.85 -5.75
N ALA A 58 10.08 14.88 -4.89
CA ALA A 58 11.00 15.99 -5.00
C ALA A 58 12.48 15.56 -4.90
N TYR A 59 12.79 14.57 -4.06
CA TYR A 59 14.13 14.01 -3.96
C TYR A 59 14.53 13.28 -5.25
N VAL A 60 13.66 12.43 -5.79
CA VAL A 60 13.93 11.69 -7.03
C VAL A 60 14.10 12.64 -8.21
N ASP A 61 13.27 13.68 -8.30
CA ASP A 61 13.41 14.72 -9.32
C ASP A 61 14.75 15.46 -9.19
N ALA A 62 15.11 15.90 -7.98
CA ALA A 62 16.33 16.66 -7.76
C ALA A 62 17.62 15.83 -7.89
N LYS A 63 17.60 14.55 -7.49
CA LYS A 63 18.81 13.69 -7.45
C LYS A 63 18.94 12.74 -8.62
N HIS A 64 17.83 12.31 -9.20
CA HIS A 64 17.80 11.32 -10.26
C HIS A 64 17.14 11.84 -11.54
N GLY A 65 16.80 13.14 -11.62
CA GLY A 65 16.17 13.72 -12.81
C GLY A 65 14.79 13.15 -13.11
N GLY A 66 14.11 12.63 -12.09
CA GLY A 66 12.82 11.96 -12.23
C GLY A 66 12.92 10.48 -12.63
N ASP A 67 14.13 9.93 -12.77
CA ASP A 67 14.33 8.50 -12.95
C ASP A 67 14.23 7.77 -11.60
N TRP A 68 13.15 7.03 -11.42
CA TRP A 68 12.85 6.29 -10.20
C TRP A 68 13.65 5.00 -10.05
N GLU A 69 14.13 4.42 -11.16
CA GLU A 69 14.72 3.09 -11.16
C GLU A 69 16.03 3.02 -10.35
N PRO A 70 17.00 3.94 -10.52
CA PRO A 70 18.22 3.95 -9.70
C PRO A 70 17.92 4.08 -8.20
N TYR A 71 16.91 4.88 -7.85
CA TYR A 71 16.51 5.08 -6.46
C TYR A 71 15.91 3.81 -5.85
N ILE A 72 15.02 3.13 -6.57
CA ILE A 72 14.44 1.86 -6.13
C ILE A 72 15.54 0.79 -5.98
N GLN A 73 16.48 0.71 -6.92
CA GLN A 73 17.58 -0.23 -6.87
C GLN A 73 18.51 -0.02 -5.67
N ASP A 74 18.77 1.23 -5.28
CA ASP A 74 19.54 1.52 -4.06
C ASP A 74 18.89 0.93 -2.81
N TRP A 75 17.57 1.05 -2.70
CA TRP A 75 16.81 0.46 -1.60
C TRP A 75 16.79 -1.06 -1.65
N GLN A 76 16.65 -1.67 -2.83
CA GLN A 76 16.72 -3.12 -2.99
C GLN A 76 18.09 -3.68 -2.58
N ARG A 77 19.18 -3.06 -3.03
CA ARG A 77 20.55 -3.43 -2.61
C ARG A 77 20.78 -3.23 -1.11
N TYR A 78 20.13 -2.25 -0.50
CA TYR A 78 20.19 -2.05 0.95
C TYR A 78 19.42 -3.15 1.70
N GLU A 79 18.23 -3.51 1.21
CA GLU A 79 17.42 -4.60 1.75
C GLU A 79 18.16 -5.93 1.71
N GLU A 80 18.75 -6.27 0.57
CA GLU A 80 19.49 -7.52 0.36
C GLU A 80 20.65 -7.65 1.34
N ARG A 81 21.45 -6.58 1.50
CA ARG A 81 22.55 -6.55 2.49
C ARG A 81 22.05 -6.77 3.92
N MET A 82 20.96 -6.12 4.31
CA MET A 82 20.40 -6.28 5.66
C MET A 82 19.86 -7.69 5.89
N ARG A 83 19.22 -8.26 4.87
CA ARG A 83 18.74 -9.65 4.87
C ARG A 83 19.89 -10.65 4.96
N GLU A 84 20.99 -10.42 4.25
CA GLU A 84 22.17 -11.28 4.29
C GLU A 84 22.86 -11.26 5.67
N VAL A 85 22.95 -10.08 6.30
CA VAL A 85 23.43 -9.95 7.69
C VAL A 85 22.52 -10.71 8.65
N MET A 86 21.20 -10.58 8.50
CA MET A 86 20.22 -11.30 9.31
C MET A 86 20.35 -12.82 9.15
N PHE A 87 20.48 -13.31 7.92
CA PHE A 87 20.59 -14.74 7.63
C PHE A 87 21.83 -15.38 8.28
N ARG A 88 22.95 -14.65 8.33
CA ARG A 88 24.19 -15.11 8.99
C ARG A 88 24.17 -14.94 10.52
N GLY A 89 23.07 -14.46 11.10
CA GLY A 89 22.98 -14.19 12.54
C GLY A 89 23.84 -13.02 13.01
N GLY A 90 24.19 -12.10 12.10
CA GLY A 90 25.05 -10.94 12.39
C GLY A 90 24.28 -9.71 12.88
N SER A 91 25.02 -8.61 12.98
CA SER A 91 24.51 -7.29 13.35
C SER A 91 24.81 -6.25 12.28
N ALA A 92 23.91 -5.31 12.05
CA ALA A 92 24.06 -4.24 11.07
C ALA A 92 24.04 -2.85 11.72
N ILE A 93 24.93 -1.97 11.29
CA ILE A 93 24.94 -0.57 11.72
C ILE A 93 24.10 0.27 10.75
N VAL A 94 23.05 0.91 11.25
CA VAL A 94 22.25 1.89 10.52
C VAL A 94 22.96 3.23 10.56
N LYS A 95 23.68 3.57 9.49
CA LYS A 95 24.55 4.76 9.45
C LYS A 95 23.85 6.07 9.81
N SER A 96 22.56 6.23 9.49
CA SER A 96 21.83 7.48 9.75
C SER A 96 21.50 7.69 11.24
N SER A 97 21.44 6.63 12.05
CA SER A 97 21.18 6.72 13.49
C SER A 97 22.35 6.26 14.37
N GLY A 98 23.33 5.56 13.80
CA GLY A 98 24.38 4.88 14.55
C GLY A 98 23.92 3.60 15.27
N ASN A 99 22.63 3.23 15.17
CA ASN A 99 22.09 2.07 15.86
C ASN A 99 22.64 0.77 15.28
N THR A 100 23.01 -0.16 16.16
CA THR A 100 23.36 -1.53 15.79
C THR A 100 22.16 -2.42 15.98
N LEU A 101 21.66 -3.04 14.91
CA LEU A 101 20.49 -3.90 14.93
C LEU A 101 20.90 -5.36 14.77
N SER A 102 20.26 -6.25 15.52
CA SER A 102 20.49 -7.70 15.43
C SER A 102 19.20 -8.49 15.67
N GLY A 103 19.20 -9.79 15.35
CA GLY A 103 18.08 -10.70 15.63
C GLY A 103 16.71 -10.14 15.22
N LYS A 104 15.79 -10.03 16.18
CA LYS A 104 14.41 -9.57 15.95
C LYS A 104 14.32 -8.12 15.48
N GLU A 105 15.21 -7.24 15.95
CA GLU A 105 15.23 -5.83 15.56
C GLU A 105 15.67 -5.67 14.11
N LEU A 106 16.71 -6.40 13.70
CA LEU A 106 17.16 -6.43 12.31
C LEU A 106 16.07 -7.02 11.39
N ALA A 107 15.38 -8.09 11.83
CA ALA A 107 14.26 -8.66 11.08
C ALA A 107 13.09 -7.67 10.92
N GLN A 108 12.76 -6.91 11.98
CA GLN A 108 11.77 -5.84 11.88
C GLN A 108 12.22 -4.73 10.93
N TYR A 109 13.50 -4.36 10.97
CA TYR A 109 14.04 -3.33 10.08
C TYR A 109 14.02 -3.75 8.61
N VAL A 110 14.34 -5.00 8.30
CA VAL A 110 14.20 -5.57 6.93
C VAL A 110 12.74 -5.49 6.45
N ARG A 111 11.75 -5.74 7.31
CA ARG A 111 10.34 -5.56 6.95
C ARG A 111 9.99 -4.11 6.63
N LEU A 112 10.51 -3.16 7.41
CA LEU A 112 10.30 -1.72 7.16
C LEU A 112 10.92 -1.29 5.83
N ILE A 113 12.13 -1.77 5.51
CA ILE A 113 12.77 -1.51 4.21
C ILE A 113 11.91 -2.05 3.07
N ASN A 114 11.40 -3.28 3.17
CA ASN A 114 10.49 -3.83 2.15
C ASN A 114 9.21 -3.01 1.99
N ALA A 115 8.58 -2.60 3.10
CA ALA A 115 7.40 -1.74 3.06
C ALA A 115 7.68 -0.41 2.34
N ARG A 116 8.86 0.17 2.57
CA ARG A 116 9.28 1.37 1.83
C ARG A 116 9.46 1.11 0.34
N ILE A 117 10.08 0.00 -0.06
CA ILE A 117 10.26 -0.35 -1.48
C ILE A 117 8.89 -0.47 -2.17
N MET A 118 7.92 -1.11 -1.51
CA MET A 118 6.55 -1.23 -2.02
C MET A 118 5.88 0.13 -2.19
N ALA A 119 5.94 0.99 -1.17
CA ALA A 119 5.41 2.35 -1.26
C ALA A 119 6.08 3.15 -2.40
N THR A 120 7.41 3.08 -2.49
CA THR A 120 8.20 3.79 -3.50
C THR A 120 7.81 3.39 -4.93
N ARG A 121 7.63 2.09 -5.19
CA ARG A 121 7.20 1.60 -6.51
C ARG A 121 5.83 2.11 -6.90
N CYS A 122 4.85 1.99 -6.01
CA CYS A 122 3.51 2.50 -6.28
C CYS A 122 3.54 4.01 -6.56
N ILE A 123 4.30 4.79 -5.78
CA ILE A 123 4.42 6.23 -5.98
C ILE A 123 5.06 6.52 -7.34
N ALA A 124 6.12 5.79 -7.70
CA ALA A 124 6.78 5.92 -9.00
C ALA A 124 5.80 5.68 -10.14
N ASP A 125 5.04 4.57 -10.10
CA ASP A 125 4.04 4.24 -11.12
C ASP A 125 3.01 5.37 -11.27
N LYS A 126 2.45 5.88 -10.16
CA LYS A 126 1.49 6.99 -10.19
C LYS A 126 2.08 8.28 -10.77
N VAL A 127 3.33 8.60 -10.43
CA VAL A 127 4.01 9.79 -10.95
C VAL A 127 4.32 9.66 -12.44
N ILE A 128 4.75 8.49 -12.89
CA ILE A 128 5.03 8.20 -14.30
C ILE A 128 3.73 8.24 -15.11
N ASP A 129 2.66 7.60 -14.63
CA ASP A 129 1.34 7.62 -15.27
C ASP A 129 0.81 9.06 -15.42
N ALA A 130 0.92 9.87 -14.36
CA ALA A 130 0.49 11.27 -14.38
C ALA A 130 1.27 12.10 -15.42
N ARG A 131 2.59 11.92 -15.49
CA ARG A 131 3.45 12.60 -16.49
C ARG A 131 3.12 12.17 -17.92
N LEU A 132 2.90 10.87 -18.14
CA LEU A 132 2.53 10.36 -19.45
C LEU A 132 1.17 10.93 -19.90
N ILE A 133 0.19 11.01 -19.01
CA ILE A 133 -1.12 11.61 -19.31
C ILE A 133 -0.96 13.09 -19.70
N GLU A 134 -0.13 13.85 -18.99
CA GLU A 134 0.17 15.24 -19.33
C GLU A 134 0.82 15.36 -20.71
N GLU A 135 1.81 14.53 -21.02
CA GLU A 135 2.46 14.48 -22.33
C GLU A 135 1.46 14.15 -23.45
N LEU A 136 0.60 13.15 -23.24
CA LEU A 136 -0.47 12.79 -24.19
C LEU A 136 -1.44 13.96 -24.44
N ASN A 137 -1.85 14.67 -23.38
CA ASN A 137 -2.75 15.82 -23.50
C ASN A 137 -2.09 17.00 -24.26
N ASN A 138 -0.80 17.23 -24.02
CA ASN A 138 -0.04 18.27 -24.71
C ASN A 138 0.14 17.95 -26.21
N MET A 139 0.31 16.68 -26.56
CA MET A 139 0.36 16.25 -27.97
C MET A 139 -0.98 16.41 -28.69
N ASN A 140 -2.11 16.08 -28.04
CA ASN A 140 -3.46 16.25 -28.63
C ASN A 140 -3.76 17.72 -28.95
N THR A 141 -3.34 18.62 -28.06
CA THR A 141 -3.51 20.06 -28.23
C THR A 141 -2.64 20.62 -29.37
N ALA A 142 -1.42 20.10 -29.55
CA ALA A 142 -0.52 20.53 -30.63
C ALA A 142 -0.91 19.96 -32.02
N ALA A 143 -1.57 18.80 -32.07
CA ALA A 143 -2.03 18.18 -33.30
C ALA A 143 -3.36 18.76 -33.85
N GLY A 144 -3.96 19.74 -33.14
CA GLY A 144 -5.25 20.32 -33.53
C GLY A 144 -6.44 19.37 -33.41
N GLY A 145 -6.29 18.24 -32.70
CA GLY A 145 -7.37 17.33 -32.42
C GLY A 145 -8.17 17.84 -31.23
N ASN A 146 -9.31 18.49 -31.48
CA ASN A 146 -10.26 18.90 -30.45
C ASN A 146 -10.84 17.66 -29.74
N PRO A 147 -10.50 17.33 -28.48
CA PRO A 147 -11.22 16.32 -27.73
C PRO A 147 -12.37 17.02 -26.99
N GLU A 148 -13.24 17.67 -27.75
CA GLU A 148 -14.56 18.06 -27.25
C GLU A 148 -15.42 16.81 -27.25
N MET A 149 -15.18 15.95 -26.27
CA MET A 149 -16.16 14.94 -25.89
C MET A 149 -17.20 15.66 -25.05
N ASP A 150 -18.12 16.28 -25.77
CA ASP A 150 -19.41 16.76 -25.29
C ASP A 150 -20.17 15.55 -24.74
N ILE A 151 -19.97 15.24 -23.45
CA ILE A 151 -20.83 14.30 -22.73
C ILE A 151 -22.13 15.06 -22.45
N GLN A 152 -23.01 15.06 -23.44
CA GLN A 152 -24.43 15.28 -23.19
C GLN A 152 -24.92 14.14 -22.30
N LEU A 153 -25.20 14.46 -21.03
CA LEU A 153 -26.09 13.64 -20.22
C LEU A 153 -27.46 13.65 -20.90
N VAL A 154 -27.84 12.52 -21.48
CA VAL A 154 -29.21 12.25 -21.92
C VAL A 154 -29.87 11.40 -20.83
N GLU A 155 -30.82 12.08 -20.16
CA GLU A 155 -31.84 11.65 -19.18
C GLU A 155 -31.40 11.08 -17.82
#